data_AF-A0A3C0MCF5-F1
#
_entry.id   AF-A0A3C0MCF5-F1
#
_cell.length_a   1.000
_cell.length_b   1.000
_cell.length_c   1.000
_cell.angle_alpha   90.00
_cell.angle_beta   90.00
_cell.angle_gamma   90.00
#
_symmetry.space_group_name_H-M   'P 1'
#
loop_
_entity.id
_entity.type
_entity.pdbx_description
1 polymer ?
#
loop_
_entity_poly.entity_id
_entity_poly.type
_entity_poly.pdbx_seq_one_letter_code
_entity_poly.pdbx_strand_id
1 'polypeptide(L)'
;ARTELNLMDHREDKSAPLDVQYAPVHDVELSADGVLARMAGVQHLRVNSLHGQGIDRLGEGLTIEAVAPDGQIEAVSVAGAKTFAAGVQWHPEWKFWADPFSVSLFKAFGQAAASFQGAYG
;
A
#
# COMPACT_ATOMS: atom_id res chain seq x y z
N ALA A 1 -13.30 18.11 -10.88
CA ALA A 1 -13.37 18.51 -9.46
C ALA A 1 -13.96 17.33 -8.70
N ARG A 2 -13.20 16.73 -7.77
CA ARG A 2 -13.77 15.75 -6.83
C ARG A 2 -14.74 16.52 -5.93
N THR A 3 -16.02 16.17 -5.97
CA THR A 3 -17.01 16.68 -5.02
C THR A 3 -16.63 16.16 -3.63
N GLU A 4 -16.48 17.06 -2.65
CA GLU A 4 -16.02 16.82 -1.27
C GLU A 4 -16.91 15.90 -0.42
N LEU A 5 -17.83 15.15 -1.03
CA LEU A 5 -18.98 14.55 -0.36
C LEU A 5 -18.76 13.14 0.23
N ASN A 6 -17.54 12.59 0.28
CA ASN A 6 -17.36 11.28 0.91
C ASN A 6 -15.92 10.89 1.33
N LEU A 7 -15.08 11.85 1.77
CA LEU A 7 -13.72 11.50 2.24
C LEU A 7 -13.79 10.80 3.60
N MET A 8 -13.13 9.65 3.72
CA MET A 8 -12.97 8.95 4.99
C MET A 8 -11.89 9.63 5.84
N ASP A 9 -11.97 9.53 7.16
CA ASP A 9 -10.86 9.96 8.03
C ASP A 9 -9.83 8.83 8.11
N HIS A 10 -8.65 9.09 7.55
CA HIS A 10 -7.52 8.16 7.46
C HIS A 10 -6.52 8.32 8.62
N ARG A 11 -6.85 9.18 9.61
CA ARG A 11 -5.99 9.41 10.78
C ARG A 11 -6.31 8.42 11.89
N GLU A 12 -5.28 8.13 12.66
CA GLU A 12 -5.37 7.43 13.92
C GLU A 12 -5.93 8.32 15.05
N ASP A 13 -6.55 7.69 16.04
CA ASP A 13 -6.70 8.30 17.36
C ASP A 13 -5.36 8.22 18.10
N LYS A 14 -4.61 9.33 18.12
CA LYS A 14 -3.31 9.44 18.79
C LYS A 14 -3.35 9.17 20.29
N SER A 15 -4.53 9.21 20.91
CA SER A 15 -4.69 8.91 22.34
C SER A 15 -4.91 7.42 22.63
N ALA A 16 -5.26 6.62 21.61
CA ALA A 16 -5.50 5.20 21.75
C ALA A 16 -4.19 4.40 21.90
N PRO A 17 -4.22 3.19 22.48
CA PRO A 17 -3.06 2.29 22.45
C PRO A 17 -2.62 1.94 21.02
N LEU A 18 -1.33 1.66 20.80
CA LEU A 18 -0.78 1.35 19.47
C LEU A 18 -1.50 0.19 18.77
N ASP A 19 -1.90 -0.84 19.50
CA ASP A 19 -2.68 -1.96 18.95
C ASP A 19 -4.02 -1.53 18.33
N VAL A 20 -4.61 -0.44 18.83
CA VAL A 20 -5.84 0.15 18.30
C VAL A 20 -5.53 1.10 17.15
N GLN A 21 -4.48 1.93 17.27
CA GLN A 21 -4.06 2.85 16.20
C GLN A 21 -3.70 2.09 14.90
N TYR A 22 -3.02 0.96 15.03
CA TYR A 22 -2.59 0.14 13.90
C TYR A 22 -3.55 -1.02 13.57
N ALA A 23 -4.76 -1.04 14.14
CA ALA A 23 -5.77 -2.01 13.76
C ALA A 23 -6.26 -1.74 12.31
N PRO A 24 -6.69 -2.77 11.56
CA PRO A 24 -7.29 -2.55 10.25
C PRO A 24 -8.60 -1.76 10.34
N VAL A 25 -8.70 -0.63 9.64
CA VAL A 25 -9.81 0.33 9.76
C VAL A 25 -10.62 0.49 8.48
N HIS A 26 -10.03 0.30 7.31
CA HIS A 26 -10.75 0.34 6.04
C HIS A 26 -10.25 -0.71 5.05
N ASP A 27 -11.10 -1.00 4.08
CA ASP A 27 -10.75 -1.88 2.96
C ASP A 27 -9.94 -1.11 1.91
N VAL A 28 -9.20 -1.84 1.09
CA VAL A 28 -8.59 -1.34 -0.15
C VAL A 28 -8.80 -2.36 -1.25
N GLU A 29 -9.04 -1.86 -2.46
CA GLU A 29 -9.13 -2.66 -3.68
C GLU A 29 -7.81 -2.54 -4.43
N LEU A 30 -7.15 -3.67 -4.65
CA LEU A 30 -5.95 -3.77 -5.47
C LEU A 30 -6.33 -3.82 -6.94
N SER A 31 -5.57 -3.14 -7.78
CA SER A 31 -5.72 -3.24 -9.24
C SER A 31 -5.41 -4.68 -9.68
N ALA A 32 -6.36 -5.34 -10.35
CA ALA A 32 -6.26 -6.76 -10.70
C ALA A 32 -4.98 -7.13 -11.48
N ASP A 33 -4.55 -6.24 -12.38
CA ASP A 33 -3.32 -6.38 -13.16
C ASP A 33 -2.11 -5.64 -12.55
N GLY A 34 -2.24 -5.20 -11.29
CA GLY A 34 -1.18 -4.55 -10.52
C GLY A 34 -0.11 -5.52 -10.05
N VAL A 35 1.08 -4.99 -9.74
CA VAL A 35 2.15 -5.79 -9.13
C VAL A 35 1.75 -6.30 -7.75
N LEU A 36 1.00 -5.50 -6.96
CA LEU A 36 0.61 -5.87 -5.60
C LEU A 36 -0.45 -6.99 -5.59
N ALA A 37 -1.45 -6.93 -6.48
CA ALA A 37 -2.45 -7.99 -6.59
C ALA A 37 -1.83 -9.33 -7.04
N ARG A 38 -0.95 -9.30 -8.05
CA ARG A 38 -0.23 -10.50 -8.50
C ARG A 38 0.67 -11.10 -7.42
N MET A 39 1.36 -10.24 -6.67
CA MET A 39 2.22 -10.66 -5.57
C MET A 39 1.42 -11.31 -4.44
N ALA A 40 0.31 -10.69 -4.04
CA ALA A 40 -0.49 -11.12 -2.90
C ALA A 40 -1.48 -12.26 -3.24
N GLY A 41 -1.83 -12.44 -4.52
CA GLY A 41 -2.82 -13.42 -4.96
C GLY A 41 -4.26 -13.07 -4.57
N VAL A 42 -4.52 -11.82 -4.19
CA VAL A 42 -5.83 -11.30 -3.77
C VAL A 42 -6.08 -9.93 -4.39
N GLN A 43 -7.33 -9.48 -4.37
CA GLN A 43 -7.73 -8.15 -4.88
C GLN A 43 -8.31 -7.24 -3.81
N HIS A 44 -8.63 -7.76 -2.62
CA HIS A 44 -9.19 -6.97 -1.53
C HIS A 44 -8.38 -7.25 -0.26
N LEU A 45 -8.09 -6.17 0.48
CA LEU A 45 -7.39 -6.22 1.76
C LEU A 45 -8.09 -5.29 2.74
N ARG A 46 -7.89 -5.54 4.03
CA ARG A 46 -8.21 -4.57 5.07
C ARG A 46 -6.92 -4.08 5.70
N VAL A 47 -6.72 -2.76 5.74
CA VAL A 47 -5.45 -2.13 6.11
C VAL A 47 -5.63 -1.19 7.29
N ASN A 48 -4.54 -0.96 8.02
CA ASN A 48 -4.47 0.13 9.00
C ASN A 48 -4.31 1.48 8.26
N SER A 49 -4.58 2.59 8.95
CA SER A 49 -4.48 3.91 8.36
C SER A 49 -4.14 4.94 9.43
N LEU A 50 -3.04 5.66 9.21
CA LEU A 50 -2.44 6.60 10.17
C LEU A 50 -1.89 7.83 9.42
N HIS A 51 -2.66 8.41 8.51
CA HIS A 51 -2.23 9.53 7.68
C HIS A 51 -3.30 10.63 7.56
N GLY A 52 -2.85 11.88 7.65
CA GLY A 52 -3.68 13.06 7.43
C GLY A 52 -3.58 13.66 6.03
N GLN A 53 -2.76 13.06 5.15
CA GLN A 53 -2.52 13.49 3.79
C GLN A 53 -2.61 12.29 2.86
N GLY A 54 -2.96 12.52 1.60
CA GLY A 54 -3.06 11.49 0.58
C GLY A 54 -2.73 12.04 -0.80
N ILE A 55 -2.58 11.14 -1.78
CA ILE A 55 -2.31 11.51 -3.17
C ILE A 55 -3.57 12.15 -3.79
N ASP A 56 -3.49 13.44 -4.10
CA ASP A 56 -4.53 14.18 -4.84
C ASP A 56 -4.42 13.96 -6.35
N ARG A 57 -3.20 14.15 -6.89
CA ARG A 57 -2.87 13.91 -8.30
C ARG A 57 -1.74 12.90 -8.41
N LEU A 58 -1.97 11.84 -9.19
CA LEU A 58 -0.95 10.84 -9.47
C LEU A 58 0.21 11.48 -10.27
N GLY A 59 1.44 11.18 -9.85
CA GLY A 59 2.65 11.61 -10.54
C GLY A 59 2.84 10.91 -11.89
N GLU A 60 3.60 11.55 -12.78
CA GLU A 60 3.97 10.95 -14.07
C GLU A 60 4.84 9.71 -13.86
N GLY A 61 4.61 8.68 -14.68
CA GLY A 61 5.33 7.41 -14.58
C GLY A 61 4.91 6.50 -13.43
N LEU A 62 3.83 6.82 -12.71
CA LEU A 62 3.24 5.96 -11.67
C LEU A 62 1.98 5.25 -12.17
N THR A 63 1.73 4.07 -11.62
CA THR A 63 0.49 3.30 -11.78
C THR A 63 -0.18 3.19 -10.42
N ILE A 64 -1.50 3.31 -10.37
CA ILE A 64 -2.29 3.07 -9.15
C ILE A 64 -2.32 1.57 -8.90
N GLU A 65 -1.97 1.16 -7.69
CA GLU A 65 -1.98 -0.24 -7.28
C GLU A 65 -3.12 -0.54 -6.30
N ALA A 66 -3.57 0.43 -5.51
CA ALA A 66 -4.68 0.26 -4.59
C ALA A 66 -5.48 1.56 -4.37
N VAL A 67 -6.78 1.42 -4.14
CA VAL A 67 -7.69 2.52 -3.75
C VAL A 67 -8.58 2.14 -2.57
N ALA A 68 -8.85 3.10 -1.68
CA ALA A 68 -9.85 2.99 -0.63
C ALA A 68 -11.28 3.26 -1.17
N PRO A 69 -12.36 2.96 -0.41
CA PRO A 69 -13.75 3.15 -0.86
C PRO A 69 -14.14 4.60 -1.19
N ASP A 70 -13.45 5.58 -0.62
CA ASP A 70 -13.61 7.01 -0.93
C ASP A 70 -12.82 7.45 -2.18
N GLY A 71 -12.09 6.52 -2.81
CA GLY A 71 -11.24 6.76 -3.97
C GLY A 71 -9.87 7.34 -3.62
N GLN A 72 -9.49 7.40 -2.34
CA GLN A 72 -8.12 7.74 -1.95
C GLN A 72 -7.16 6.68 -2.51
N ILE A 73 -6.09 7.12 -3.18
CA ILE A 73 -5.04 6.22 -3.67
C ILE A 73 -4.22 5.80 -2.46
N GLU A 74 -4.13 4.49 -2.26
CA GLU A 74 -3.49 3.84 -1.11
C GLU A 74 -2.21 3.11 -1.48
N ALA A 75 -1.99 2.82 -2.76
CA ALA A 75 -0.73 2.28 -3.24
C ALA A 75 -0.44 2.67 -4.68
N VAL A 76 0.85 2.78 -4.99
CA VAL A 76 1.36 3.07 -6.33
C VAL A 76 2.59 2.23 -6.66
N SER A 77 2.85 2.06 -7.95
CA SER A 77 4.08 1.47 -8.47
C SER A 77 4.68 2.32 -9.59
N VAL A 78 5.98 2.16 -9.85
CA VAL A 78 6.64 2.82 -11.00
C VAL A 78 6.33 2.02 -12.27
N ALA A 79 5.72 2.67 -13.26
CA ALA A 79 5.40 2.08 -14.54
C ALA A 79 6.68 1.62 -15.26
N GLY A 80 6.70 0.37 -15.71
CA GLY A 80 7.85 -0.20 -16.42
C GLY A 80 9.11 -0.40 -15.56
N ALA A 81 8.97 -0.44 -14.23
CA ALA A 81 10.08 -0.76 -13.34
C ALA A 81 10.74 -2.10 -13.75
N LYS A 82 12.09 -2.12 -13.78
CA LYS A 82 12.86 -3.32 -14.13
C LYS A 82 12.81 -4.41 -13.05
N THR A 83 12.55 -4.01 -11.81
CA THR A 83 12.49 -4.89 -10.64
C THR A 83 11.24 -4.53 -9.82
N PHE A 84 11.37 -4.24 -8.52
CA PHE A 84 10.28 -3.91 -7.63
C PHE A 84 10.41 -2.46 -7.16
N ALA A 85 9.44 -1.63 -7.52
CA ALA A 85 9.34 -0.24 -7.10
C ALA A 85 7.88 0.10 -6.84
N ALA A 86 7.45 -0.05 -5.59
CA ALA A 86 6.10 0.19 -5.13
C ALA A 86 6.11 0.92 -3.79
N GLY A 87 5.05 1.68 -3.52
CA GLY A 87 4.79 2.34 -2.25
C GLY A 87 3.35 2.12 -1.83
N VAL A 88 3.14 1.94 -0.53
CA VAL A 88 1.82 1.83 0.10
C VAL A 88 1.67 2.95 1.13
N GLN A 89 0.44 3.39 1.36
CA GLN A 89 0.14 4.52 2.25
C GLN A 89 -0.12 4.07 3.69
N TRP A 90 -0.62 2.84 3.87
CA TRP A 90 -0.74 2.18 5.18
C TRP A 90 0.62 1.70 5.72
N HIS A 91 0.60 1.11 6.91
CA HIS A 91 1.76 0.67 7.67
C HIS A 91 1.90 -0.88 7.67
N PRO A 92 2.54 -1.48 6.65
CA PRO A 92 2.73 -2.94 6.56
C PRO A 92 3.76 -3.47 7.57
N GLU A 93 4.59 -2.63 8.16
CA GLU A 93 5.60 -3.03 9.14
C GLU A 93 5.00 -3.50 10.47
N TRP A 94 3.79 -3.02 10.79
CA TRP A 94 3.14 -3.35 12.05
C TRP A 94 2.74 -4.82 12.11
N LYS A 95 3.39 -5.58 13.00
CA LYS A 95 3.16 -7.03 13.17
C LYS A 95 3.16 -7.79 11.84
N PHE A 96 4.03 -7.40 10.91
CA PHE A 96 4.05 -7.92 9.54
C PHE A 96 4.05 -9.46 9.48
N TRP A 97 4.67 -10.13 10.44
CA TRP A 97 4.73 -11.60 10.53
C TRP A 97 3.37 -12.28 10.66
N ALA A 98 2.33 -11.56 11.09
CA ALA A 98 0.97 -12.05 11.21
C ALA A 98 0.08 -11.68 10.01
N ASP A 99 0.57 -10.87 9.07
CA ASP A 99 -0.16 -10.41 7.90
C ASP A 99 0.45 -10.99 6.60
N PRO A 100 -0.24 -11.91 5.89
CA PRO A 100 0.30 -12.54 4.68
C PRO A 100 0.67 -11.54 3.58
N PHE A 101 -0.07 -10.43 3.45
CA PHE A 101 0.24 -9.40 2.48
C PHE A 101 1.58 -8.74 2.80
N SER A 102 1.77 -8.27 4.04
CA SER A 102 3.00 -7.62 4.50
C SER A 102 4.21 -8.55 4.40
N VAL A 103 4.07 -9.83 4.78
CA VAL A 103 5.13 -10.83 4.55
C VAL A 103 5.51 -10.90 3.07
N SER A 104 4.53 -10.93 2.18
CA SER A 104 4.76 -11.04 0.73
C SER A 104 5.42 -9.78 0.17
N LEU A 105 5.00 -8.60 0.64
CA LEU A 105 5.57 -7.31 0.28
C LEU A 105 7.06 -7.22 0.65
N PHE A 106 7.39 -7.51 1.91
CA PHE A 106 8.79 -7.47 2.36
C PHE A 106 9.66 -8.54 1.69
N LYS A 107 9.09 -9.72 1.42
CA LYS A 107 9.78 -10.77 0.66
C LYS A 107 10.08 -10.33 -0.78
N ALA A 108 9.10 -9.74 -1.48
CA ALA A 108 9.27 -9.24 -2.84
C ALA A 108 10.33 -8.14 -2.90
N PHE A 109 10.29 -7.20 -1.96
CA PHE A 109 11.31 -6.15 -1.83
C PHE A 109 12.70 -6.73 -1.57
N GLY A 110 12.84 -7.66 -0.61
CA GLY A 110 14.12 -8.30 -0.29
C GLY A 110 14.69 -9.10 -1.45
N GLN A 111 13.85 -9.82 -2.20
CA GLN A 111 14.26 -10.53 -3.42
C GLN A 111 14.76 -9.56 -4.50
N ALA A 112 14.05 -8.46 -4.73
CA ALA A 112 14.47 -7.45 -5.70
C ALA A 112 15.82 -6.83 -5.33
N ALA A 113 16.06 -6.54 -4.05
CA ALA A 113 17.34 -6.03 -3.56
C ALA A 113 18.48 -7.05 -3.77
N ALA A 114 18.25 -8.32 -3.44
CA ALA A 114 19.25 -9.38 -3.63
C ALA A 114 19.59 -9.59 -5.12
N SER A 115 18.58 -9.61 -6.00
CA SER A 115 18.79 -9.72 -7.45
C SER A 115 19.55 -8.53 -8.03
N PHE A 116 19.32 -7.32 -7.51
CA PHE A 116 20.09 -6.14 -7.92
C PHE A 116 21.56 -6.28 -7.54
N GLN A 117 21.88 -6.71 -6.31
CA GLN A 117 23.27 -6.93 -5.89
C GLN A 117 23.99 -7.94 -6.79
N GLY A 118 23.33 -9.05 -7.14
CA GLY A 118 23.91 -10.09 -8.00
C GLY A 118 24.15 -9.67 -9.45
N ALA A 119 23.58 -8.55 -9.91
CA ALA A 119 23.83 -8.01 -11.24
C ALA A 119 25.08 -7.12 -11.32
N TYR A 120 25.67 -6.75 -10.18
CA TYR A 120 26.87 -5.89 -10.08
C TYR A 120 28.06 -6.55 -9.37
N GLY A 121 27.93 -7.81 -8.97
CA GLY A 121 29.03 -8.64 -8.45
C GLY A 121 29.56 -9.58 -9.52
#